data_AF-A0A920QHG9-F1
#
_entry.id   AF-A0A920QHG9-F1
#
_cell.length_a   1.000
_cell.length_b   1.000
_cell.length_c   1.000
_cell.angle_alpha   90.00
_cell.angle_beta   90.00
_cell.angle_gamma   90.00
#
_symmetry.space_group_name_H-M   'P 1'
#
loop_
_entity.id
_entity.type
_entity.pdbx_description
1 polymer ?
#
loop_
_entity_poly.entity_id
_entity_poly.type
_entity_poly.pdbx_seq_one_letter_code
_entity_poly.pdbx_strand_id
1 'polypeptide(L)'
;MVYYPLAILVEYAIAFGLALLLNAQIVARKFFRVAFLLPLMLSPVAVSWMIGKSLKEYRFGPAAKLARQLGWETPAFFSPLKSPE
;
A
#
# COMPACT_ATOMS: atom_id res chain seq x y z
N MET A 1 13.21 -22.06 5.92
CA MET A 1 14.42 -21.46 5.31
C MET A 1 14.24 -21.06 3.85
N VAL A 2 13.40 -21.72 3.05
CA VAL A 2 13.13 -21.37 1.64
C VAL A 2 12.26 -20.11 1.46
N TYR A 3 11.44 -19.77 2.46
CA TYR A 3 10.53 -18.61 2.38
C TYR A 3 11.27 -17.28 2.23
N TYR A 4 12.36 -17.08 2.99
CA TYR A 4 13.16 -15.85 2.93
C TYR A 4 13.77 -15.56 1.55
N PRO A 5 14.50 -16.50 0.90
CA PRO A 5 15.04 -16.24 -0.43
C PRO A 5 13.94 -16.06 -1.48
N LEU A 6 12.79 -16.74 -1.34
CA LEU A 6 11.65 -16.55 -2.25
C LEU A 6 11.06 -15.14 -2.11
N ALA A 7 10.90 -14.66 -0.88
CA ALA A 7 10.44 -13.29 -0.61
C ALA A 7 11.41 -12.26 -1.19
N ILE A 8 12.72 -12.45 -0.98
CA ILE A 8 13.78 -11.59 -1.53
C ILE A 8 13.70 -11.54 -3.06
N LEU A 9 13.54 -12.69 -3.73
CA LEU A 9 13.39 -12.73 -5.20
C LEU A 9 12.20 -11.92 -5.69
N VAL A 10 11.05 -12.02 -5.00
CA VAL A 10 9.85 -11.25 -5.34
C VAL A 10 10.09 -9.75 -5.14
N GLU A 11 10.69 -9.35 -4.02
CA GLU A 11 11.02 -7.94 -3.75
C GLU A 11 11.96 -7.36 -4.80
N TYR A 12 13.02 -8.08 -5.16
CA TYR A 12 13.97 -7.65 -6.21
C TYR A 12 13.32 -7.57 -7.59
N ALA A 13 12.44 -8.52 -7.94
CA ALA A 13 11.72 -8.49 -9.20
C ALA A 13 10.82 -7.24 -9.30
N ILE A 14 10.13 -6.89 -8.22
CA ILE A 14 9.29 -5.69 -8.15
C ILE A 14 10.16 -4.42 -8.24
N ALA A 15 11.22 -4.32 -7.43
CA ALA A 15 12.12 -3.17 -7.43
C ALA A 15 12.77 -2.96 -8.81
N PHE A 16 13.17 -4.04 -9.48
CA PHE A 16 13.74 -4.00 -10.81
C PHE A 16 12.71 -3.54 -11.86
N GLY A 17 11.48 -4.06 -11.80
CA GLY A 17 10.39 -3.61 -12.68
C GLY A 17 10.08 -2.11 -12.52
N LEU A 18 10.06 -1.62 -11.29
CA LEU A 18 9.88 -0.19 -11.00
C LEU A 18 11.03 0.66 -11.56
N ALA A 19 12.28 0.20 -11.43
CA ALA A 19 13.44 0.89 -11.99
C ALA A 19 13.36 0.98 -13.52
N LEU A 20 12.96 -0.11 -14.20
CA LEU A 20 12.74 -0.12 -15.64
C LEU A 20 11.64 0.87 -16.05
N LEU A 21 10.52 0.90 -15.32
CA LEU A 21 9.42 1.82 -15.59
C LEU A 21 9.83 3.30 -15.41
N LEU A 22 10.64 3.59 -14.40
CA LEU A 22 11.20 4.92 -14.14
C LEU A 22 12.19 5.36 -15.23
N ASN A 23 12.91 4.38 -15.81
CA ASN A 23 13.90 4.57 -16.86
C ASN A 23 13.31 4.57 -18.28
N ALA A 24 12.16 3.95 -18.51
CA ALA A 24 11.50 3.88 -19.81
C ALA A 24 11.05 5.26 -20.35
N GLN A 25 11.21 5.48 -21.66
CA GLN A 25 10.81 6.71 -22.36
C GLN A 25 9.30 6.73 -22.64
N ILE A 26 8.49 6.89 -21.60
CA ILE A 26 7.02 6.97 -21.69
C ILE A 26 6.52 8.42 -21.67
N VAL A 27 5.41 8.70 -22.36
CA VAL A 27 4.82 10.06 -22.52
C VAL A 27 4.47 10.72 -21.17
N ALA A 28 4.27 9.93 -20.11
CA ALA A 28 3.98 10.40 -18.75
C ALA A 28 5.15 10.18 -17.75
N ARG A 29 6.40 10.08 -18.21
CA ARG A 29 7.58 9.77 -17.37
C ARG A 29 7.70 10.63 -16.11
N LYS A 30 7.41 11.94 -16.21
CA LYS A 30 7.46 12.86 -15.06
C LYS A 30 6.39 12.53 -14.01
N PHE A 31 5.20 12.14 -14.45
CA PHE A 31 4.12 11.71 -13.55
C PHE A 31 4.51 10.44 -12.79
N PHE A 32 4.98 9.41 -13.48
CA PHE A 32 5.42 8.16 -12.84
C PHE A 32 6.58 8.40 -11.87
N ARG A 33 7.59 9.20 -12.27
CA ARG A 33 8.69 9.57 -11.38
C ARG A 33 8.22 10.24 -10.10
N VAL A 34 7.35 11.24 -10.21
CA VAL A 34 6.84 11.97 -9.04
C VAL A 34 5.96 11.06 -8.18
N ALA A 35 5.06 10.27 -8.77
CA ALA A 35 4.18 9.37 -8.05
C ALA A 35 4.93 8.26 -7.28
N PHE A 36 6.03 7.74 -7.83
CA PHE A 36 6.86 6.73 -7.14
C PHE A 36 7.90 7.33 -6.19
N LEU A 37 8.50 8.47 -6.52
CA LEU A 37 9.53 9.09 -5.69
C LEU A 37 8.96 9.88 -4.51
N LEU A 38 7.82 10.58 -4.67
CA LEU A 38 7.24 11.37 -3.57
C LEU A 38 6.96 10.52 -2.31
N PRO A 39 6.37 9.32 -2.40
CA PRO A 39 6.17 8.47 -1.23
C PRO A 39 7.47 8.01 -0.59
N LEU A 40 8.55 7.83 -1.37
CA LEU A 40 9.87 7.45 -0.85
C LEU A 40 10.56 8.62 -0.14
N MET A 41 10.26 9.86 -0.53
CA MET A 41 10.75 11.06 0.16
C MET A 41 9.97 11.33 1.45
N LEU A 42 8.74 10.83 1.56
CA LEU A 42 7.99 10.84 2.81
C LEU A 42 8.57 9.80 3.77
N SER A 43 8.68 10.17 5.04
CA SER A 43 9.12 9.23 6.06
C SER A 43 8.20 7.99 6.06
N PRO A 44 8.76 6.77 6.06
CA PRO A 44 7.97 5.54 6.11
C PRO A 44 6.98 5.51 7.28
N VAL A 45 7.30 6.19 8.37
CA VAL A 45 6.46 6.33 9.56
C VAL A 45 5.22 7.17 9.24
N ALA A 46 5.38 8.29 8.54
CA ALA A 46 4.26 9.16 8.17
C ALA A 46 3.33 8.48 7.17
N VAL A 47 3.87 7.79 6.15
CA VAL A 47 3.08 7.03 5.18
C VAL A 47 2.31 5.90 5.90
N SER A 48 2.99 5.11 6.71
CA SER A 48 2.36 3.96 7.40
C SER A 48 1.29 4.40 8.40
N TRP A 49 1.57 5.45 9.19
CA TRP A 49 0.67 5.89 10.25
C TRP A 49 -0.41 6.84 9.73
N MET A 50 -0.08 7.88 8.97
CA MET A 50 -1.07 8.87 8.52
C MET A 50 -1.93 8.34 7.38
N ILE A 51 -1.33 7.73 6.37
CA ILE A 51 -2.08 7.21 5.21
C ILE A 51 -2.73 5.87 5.58
N GLY A 52 -2.00 4.98 6.28
CA GLY A 52 -2.54 3.69 6.70
C GLY A 52 -3.71 3.81 7.69
N LYS A 53 -3.62 4.65 8.72
CA LYS A 53 -4.72 4.90 9.66
C LYS A 53 -5.90 5.59 8.96
N SER A 54 -5.65 6.60 8.14
CA SER A 54 -6.74 7.34 7.46
C SER A 54 -7.44 6.52 6.37
N LEU A 55 -6.73 5.63 5.67
CA LEU A 55 -7.33 4.76 4.65
C LEU A 55 -8.13 3.60 5.26
N LYS A 56 -7.66 3.02 6.37
CA LYS A 56 -8.27 1.86 7.04
C LYS A 56 -9.26 2.25 8.15
N GLU A 57 -9.53 3.54 8.33
CA GLU A 57 -10.51 4.01 9.30
C GLU A 57 -11.92 3.53 8.93
N TYR A 58 -12.54 2.76 9.82
CA TYR A 58 -13.80 2.04 9.57
C TYR A 58 -14.99 2.96 9.27
N ARG A 59 -14.97 4.19 9.81
CA ARG A 59 -16.07 5.17 9.66
C ARG A 59 -15.99 6.01 8.38
N PHE A 60 -14.79 6.42 7.95
CA PHE A 60 -14.63 7.40 6.86
C PHE A 60 -13.50 7.10 5.88
N GLY A 61 -12.83 5.97 5.99
CA GLY A 61 -11.77 5.58 5.06
C GLY A 61 -12.30 5.39 3.64
N PRO A 62 -11.63 5.93 2.60
CA PRO A 62 -11.98 5.67 1.20
C PRO A 62 -11.98 4.16 0.88
N ALA A 63 -11.10 3.40 1.52
CA ALA A 63 -11.03 1.95 1.34
C ALA A 63 -12.25 1.23 1.95
N ALA A 64 -12.78 1.69 3.09
CA ALA A 64 -14.00 1.15 3.68
C ALA A 64 -15.25 1.49 2.85
N LYS A 65 -15.29 2.67 2.23
CA LYS A 65 -16.35 3.03 1.26
C LYS A 65 -16.29 2.17 0.00
N LEU A 66 -15.11 1.96 -0.58
CA LEU A 66 -14.94 1.08 -1.74
C LEU A 66 -15.27 -0.38 -1.41
N ALA A 67 -14.87 -0.87 -0.24
CA ALA A 67 -15.22 -2.22 0.21
C ALA A 67 -16.73 -2.40 0.38
N ARG A 68 -17.45 -1.40 0.92
CA ARG A 68 -18.92 -1.42 0.99
C ARG A 68 -19.57 -1.38 -0.40
N GLN A 69 -19.02 -0.60 -1.33
CA GLN A 69 -19.51 -0.58 -2.72
C GLN A 69 -19.29 -1.91 -3.45
N LEU A 70 -18.27 -2.69 -3.06
CA LEU A 70 -17.97 -4.03 -3.58
C LEU A 70 -18.72 -5.17 -2.86
N GLY A 71 -19.64 -4.85 -1.93
CA GLY A 71 -20.50 -5.83 -1.26
C GLY A 71 -19.99 -6.37 0.08
N TRP A 72 -18.91 -5.83 0.64
CA TRP A 72 -18.49 -6.15 2.00
C TRP A 72 -19.23 -5.29 3.03
N GLU A 73 -20.19 -5.89 3.73
CA GLU A 73 -21.03 -5.19 4.71
C GLU A 73 -20.25 -4.74 5.97
N THR A 74 -19.20 -5.46 6.36
CA THR A 74 -18.37 -5.16 7.54
C THR A 74 -16.86 -5.37 7.29
N PRO A 75 -16.16 -4.41 6.65
CA PRO A 75 -14.72 -4.50 6.47
C PRO A 75 -14.00 -4.13 7.78
N ALA A 76 -13.95 -5.07 8.72
CA ALA A 76 -13.35 -4.84 10.03
C ALA A 76 -11.84 -5.12 10.01
N PHE A 77 -11.07 -4.18 9.45
CA PHE A 77 -9.60 -4.29 9.37
C PHE A 77 -8.91 -4.24 10.74
N PHE A 78 -9.57 -3.67 11.75
CA PHE A 78 -9.13 -3.66 13.15
C PHE A 78 -10.36 -3.84 14.07
N SER A 79 -10.82 -5.07 14.23
CA SER A 79 -11.68 -5.40 15.38
C SER A 79 -10.78 -5.66 16.58
N PRO A 80 -10.97 -5.03 17.73
CA PRO A 80 -10.53 -5.62 18.98
C PRO A 80 -11.26 -6.96 19.08
N LEU A 81 -10.51 -8.06 19.16
CA LEU A 81 -11.09 -9.32 19.59
C LEU A 81 -11.75 -9.03 20.93
N LYS A 82 -13.08 -9.21 20.98
CA LYS A 82 -13.87 -9.10 22.20
C LYS A 82 -13.14 -9.90 23.29
N SER A 83 -12.64 -9.21 24.32
CA SER A 83 -12.12 -9.86 25.52
C SER A 83 -13.26 -10.70 26.09
N PRO A 84 -13.09 -12.02 26.28
CA PRO A 84 -14.01 -12.76 27.12
C PRO A 84 -13.82 -12.22 28.54
N GLU A 85 -14.91 -11.78 29.16
CA GLU A 85 -15.02 -11.78 30.61
C GLU A 85 -15.10 -13.24 31.10
#